data_AF-A0A8H5GZ54-F1
#
_entry.id   AF-A0A8H5GZ54-F1
#
_cell.length_a   1.000
_cell.length_b   1.000
_cell.length_c   1.000
_cell.angle_alpha   90.00
_cell.angle_beta   90.00
_cell.angle_gamma   90.00
#
_symmetry.space_group_name_H-M   'P 1'
#
loop_
_entity.id
_entity.type
_entity.pdbx_description
1 polymer ?
#
loop_
_entity_poly.entity_id
_entity_poly.type
_entity_poly.pdbx_seq_one_letter_code
_entity_poly.pdbx_strand_id
1 'polypeptide(L)'
;MNLHYNTIPPAYPSVEAQKDNKPPAEGPVKLTYRAEKDAVHLLVRESSGTLSVSFNLKRGEAVGKFDGGGADSFSVVEQRDIVDSLWMDRTERRKIRLGKWLHGWEVQTSEDVLADPSSMPYTDKVEKALSTFKDVLWTLLTTPERVSSLKVPAKGWLESQKKNLTKTMIPYVGSLSIVERAQISNWFEAHISKDPKLRKHWLGLLPIAHAHTLFIASCLKVEPRNRDLAESDTLKKAWSLQLTGVPSVWTDVDVDRECLDLLEEQMFEISSQAGIAGHYQWGLDAGAHQAGWNPYAGAPPHWNHGDRDGSDTELEAPDSSCG
;
A
#
# COMPACT_ATOMS: atom_id res chain seq x y z
N MET A 1 46.36 -11.65 66.54
CA MET A 1 46.53 -12.67 67.62
C MET A 1 45.14 -13.16 68.00
N ASN A 2 45.01 -14.48 68.18
CA ASN A 2 43.90 -15.29 68.71
C ASN A 2 42.66 -14.53 69.26
N LEU A 3 41.42 -14.77 68.80
CA LEU A 3 40.60 -15.98 69.02
C LEU A 3 40.54 -16.42 70.50
N HIS A 4 39.34 -16.53 71.09
CA HIS A 4 38.73 -17.82 71.49
C HIS A 4 37.28 -17.60 72.03
N TYR A 5 36.26 -18.19 71.39
CA TYR A 5 35.42 -19.37 71.83
C TYR A 5 34.42 -19.06 72.98
N ASN A 6 33.19 -19.57 73.06
CA ASN A 6 32.52 -20.85 72.70
C ASN A 6 31.00 -20.59 72.38
N THR A 7 30.11 -21.46 71.85
CA THR A 7 30.07 -22.91 71.50
C THR A 7 28.91 -23.19 70.50
N ILE A 8 28.95 -24.31 69.74
CA ILE A 8 27.86 -24.89 68.88
C ILE A 8 28.08 -26.43 68.77
N PRO A 9 27.44 -27.22 67.86
CA PRO A 9 26.05 -27.65 67.62
C PRO A 9 25.82 -29.14 68.06
N PRO A 10 24.84 -29.93 67.53
CA PRO A 10 24.95 -30.74 66.27
C PRO A 10 23.61 -30.93 65.47
N ALA A 11 23.43 -31.76 64.41
CA ALA A 11 24.21 -32.01 63.17
C ALA A 11 23.54 -33.02 62.15
N TYR A 12 23.14 -32.58 60.94
CA TYR A 12 23.29 -33.28 59.61
C TYR A 12 22.50 -34.59 59.28
N PRO A 13 22.46 -35.13 58.01
CA PRO A 13 23.25 -34.88 56.77
C PRO A 13 22.46 -34.51 55.45
N SER A 14 23.00 -33.66 54.55
CA SER A 14 23.67 -33.91 53.21
C SER A 14 22.72 -34.28 52.02
N VAL A 15 22.90 -33.98 50.71
CA VAL A 15 24.06 -33.72 49.80
C VAL A 15 23.65 -32.80 48.59
N GLU A 16 24.60 -32.00 48.02
CA GLU A 16 24.74 -31.35 46.67
C GLU A 16 23.51 -30.95 45.78
N ALA A 17 23.44 -29.82 45.06
CA ALA A 17 24.35 -29.40 43.98
C ALA A 17 24.14 -27.93 43.47
N GLN A 18 25.13 -27.45 42.71
CA GLN A 18 25.30 -26.10 42.10
C GLN A 18 24.14 -25.57 41.21
N LYS A 19 23.83 -24.26 41.24
CA LYS A 19 24.38 -23.24 40.28
C LYS A 19 23.83 -21.81 40.48
N ASP A 20 24.62 -20.85 39.97
CA ASP A 20 24.49 -19.40 40.16
C ASP A 20 23.24 -18.72 39.56
N ASN A 21 22.78 -17.67 40.24
CA ASN A 21 21.86 -16.67 39.70
C ASN A 21 22.57 -15.73 38.70
N LYS A 22 22.10 -15.70 37.45
CA LYS A 22 22.22 -14.53 36.55
C LYS A 22 20.96 -14.45 35.66
N PRO A 23 20.51 -13.24 35.26
CA PRO A 23 19.27 -13.09 34.50
C PRO A 23 19.42 -13.67 33.08
N PRO A 24 18.35 -14.21 32.49
CA PRO A 24 18.40 -14.74 31.13
C PRO A 24 18.66 -13.60 30.14
N ALA A 25 19.66 -13.80 29.29
CA ALA A 25 19.90 -12.92 28.14
C ALA A 25 19.00 -13.33 26.98
N GLU A 26 18.40 -12.35 26.32
CA GLU A 26 17.66 -12.56 25.06
C GLU A 26 18.64 -12.90 23.93
N GLY A 27 18.82 -14.20 23.68
CA GLY A 27 19.48 -14.74 22.50
C GLY A 27 18.47 -15.11 21.41
N PRO A 28 18.89 -15.19 20.13
CA PRO A 28 17.96 -15.37 19.02
C PRO A 28 17.30 -16.76 19.05
N VAL A 29 15.98 -16.79 19.15
CA VAL A 29 15.19 -18.02 19.11
C VAL A 29 15.20 -18.58 17.69
N LYS A 30 15.78 -19.76 17.53
CA LYS A 30 15.88 -20.47 16.25
C LYS A 30 14.66 -21.39 16.09
N LEU A 31 13.71 -21.02 15.23
CA LEU A 31 12.54 -21.84 14.92
C LEU A 31 12.78 -22.72 13.68
N THR A 32 12.31 -23.96 13.74
CA THR A 32 12.30 -24.95 12.65
C THR A 32 10.97 -25.69 12.73
N TYR A 33 10.26 -25.88 11.62
CA TYR A 33 8.92 -26.50 11.63
C TYR A 33 8.69 -27.54 10.53
N ARG A 34 7.65 -28.37 10.72
CA ARG A 34 7.24 -29.49 9.88
C ARG A 34 5.70 -29.54 9.79
N ALA A 35 5.21 -29.70 8.57
CA ALA A 35 3.80 -29.56 8.19
C ALA A 35 2.90 -30.77 8.46
N GLU A 36 1.62 -30.50 8.71
CA GLU A 36 0.50 -31.38 8.35
C GLU A 36 -0.41 -30.70 7.31
N LYS A 37 -1.55 -31.33 6.98
CA LYS A 37 -2.36 -31.06 5.79
C LYS A 37 -3.71 -30.43 6.13
N ASP A 38 -4.22 -29.66 5.16
CA ASP A 38 -5.64 -29.33 4.95
C ASP A 38 -6.27 -28.23 5.83
N ALA A 39 -5.59 -27.09 5.98
CA ALA A 39 -6.20 -25.81 6.38
C ALA A 39 -5.61 -24.59 5.64
N VAL A 40 -6.44 -23.60 5.32
CA VAL A 40 -6.04 -22.27 4.83
C VAL A 40 -6.48 -21.22 5.86
N HIS A 41 -5.52 -20.51 6.44
CA HIS A 41 -5.78 -19.54 7.51
C HIS A 41 -6.01 -18.14 6.93
N LEU A 42 -7.24 -17.63 7.08
CA LEU A 42 -7.58 -16.23 6.80
C LEU A 42 -7.17 -15.35 7.99
N LEU A 43 -6.28 -14.39 7.74
CA LEU A 43 -5.95 -13.33 8.68
C LEU A 43 -6.72 -12.07 8.28
N VAL A 44 -7.84 -11.83 8.96
CA VAL A 44 -8.57 -10.57 8.91
C VAL A 44 -8.06 -9.69 10.04
N ARG A 45 -7.55 -8.50 9.71
CA ARG A 45 -7.14 -7.50 10.70
C ARG A 45 -7.97 -6.24 10.53
N GLU A 46 -8.76 -5.94 11.56
CA GLU A 46 -9.51 -4.69 11.66
C GLU A 46 -8.71 -3.68 12.50
N SER A 47 -8.36 -2.55 11.90
CA SER A 47 -7.84 -1.40 12.63
C SER A 47 -8.40 -0.11 12.05
N SER A 48 -9.05 0.69 12.89
CA SER A 48 -9.54 2.04 12.55
C SER A 48 -10.44 2.13 11.30
N GLY A 49 -11.28 1.12 11.05
CA GLY A 49 -12.31 1.16 10.00
C GLY A 49 -11.86 0.74 8.59
N THR A 50 -10.68 0.15 8.46
CA THR A 50 -10.21 -0.52 7.23
C THR A 50 -10.14 -2.02 7.48
N LEU A 51 -10.72 -2.82 6.58
CA LEU A 51 -10.85 -4.27 6.71
C LEU A 51 -9.80 -4.94 5.82
N SER A 52 -8.64 -5.25 6.39
CA SER A 52 -7.52 -5.83 5.64
C SER A 52 -7.59 -7.36 5.64
N VAL A 53 -7.57 -7.95 4.44
CA VAL A 53 -7.55 -9.41 4.21
C VAL A 53 -6.15 -9.81 3.74
N SER A 54 -5.46 -10.64 4.53
CA SER A 54 -4.13 -11.16 4.17
C SER A 54 -4.20 -12.63 3.78
N PHE A 55 -3.82 -12.94 2.53
CA PHE A 55 -3.72 -14.31 2.00
C PHE A 55 -2.34 -14.91 2.29
N ASN A 56 -2.27 -15.96 3.11
CA ASN A 56 -1.00 -16.61 3.44
C ASN A 56 -0.70 -17.80 2.50
N LEU A 57 -0.27 -17.48 1.29
CA LEU A 57 0.07 -18.45 0.24
C LEU A 57 1.48 -19.05 0.47
N LYS A 58 1.60 -20.08 1.33
CA LYS A 58 2.34 -21.34 1.03
C LYS A 58 2.54 -22.31 2.22
N ARG A 59 2.31 -23.59 1.92
CA ARG A 59 3.17 -24.75 2.23
C ARG A 59 3.79 -24.84 3.64
N GLY A 60 2.97 -25.21 4.63
CA GLY A 60 3.41 -26.03 5.75
C GLY A 60 3.45 -25.39 7.14
N GLU A 61 2.53 -25.85 7.99
CA GLU A 61 2.28 -25.46 9.38
C GLU A 61 3.34 -25.98 10.39
N ALA A 62 3.23 -25.81 11.73
CA ALA A 62 2.91 -24.67 12.63
C ALA A 62 2.97 -25.21 14.09
N VAL A 63 3.03 -24.34 15.14
CA VAL A 63 2.47 -24.50 16.52
C VAL A 63 3.25 -23.69 17.58
N GLY A 64 2.55 -23.09 18.57
CA GLY A 64 3.14 -22.59 19.81
C GLY A 64 2.30 -21.55 20.54
N LYS A 65 1.70 -21.91 21.70
CA LYS A 65 0.85 -21.03 22.53
C LYS A 65 1.45 -19.64 22.80
N PHE A 66 0.60 -18.62 22.75
CA PHE A 66 0.82 -17.33 23.40
C PHE A 66 -0.07 -17.18 24.64
N ASP A 67 0.52 -17.24 25.83
CA ASP A 67 -0.08 -16.72 27.05
C ASP A 67 0.42 -15.27 27.22
N GLY A 68 -0.43 -14.25 26.97
CA GLY A 68 -0.03 -12.86 27.24
C GLY A 68 -0.75 -11.74 26.49
N GLY A 69 -1.89 -11.28 27.03
CA GLY A 69 -2.26 -9.86 27.12
C GLY A 69 -2.16 -8.96 25.87
N GLY A 70 -3.11 -9.10 24.94
CA GLY A 70 -3.39 -8.12 23.89
C GLY A 70 -4.62 -8.55 23.09
N ALA A 71 -5.58 -7.67 22.87
CA ALA A 71 -6.87 -8.01 22.27
C ALA A 71 -6.82 -8.06 20.73
N ASP A 72 -6.05 -8.98 20.16
CA ASP A 72 -6.23 -9.43 18.79
C ASP A 72 -7.33 -10.50 18.76
N SER A 73 -8.52 -10.14 18.30
CA SER A 73 -9.65 -11.07 18.15
C SER A 73 -9.61 -11.74 16.78
N PHE A 74 -9.41 -13.06 16.77
CA PHE A 74 -9.48 -13.87 15.54
C PHE A 74 -10.92 -14.35 15.29
N SER A 75 -11.45 -14.08 14.10
CA SER A 75 -12.72 -14.65 13.63
C SER A 75 -12.46 -15.93 12.84
N VAL A 76 -13.03 -17.05 13.29
CA VAL A 76 -13.08 -18.30 12.51
C VAL A 76 -14.26 -18.21 11.56
N VAL A 77 -13.98 -18.30 10.26
CA VAL A 77 -14.97 -18.30 9.17
C VAL A 77 -15.04 -19.72 8.61
N GLU A 78 -16.23 -20.28 8.39
CA GLU A 78 -16.33 -21.61 7.79
C GLU A 78 -15.91 -21.57 6.31
N GLN A 79 -15.36 -22.67 5.79
CA GLN A 79 -14.88 -22.71 4.40
C GLN A 79 -15.97 -22.39 3.36
N ARG A 80 -17.25 -22.65 3.69
CA ARG A 80 -18.41 -22.31 2.85
C ARG A 80 -18.74 -20.80 2.81
N ASP A 81 -18.18 -20.02 3.72
CA ASP A 81 -18.37 -18.57 3.83
C ASP A 81 -17.13 -17.81 3.31
N ILE A 82 -16.11 -18.54 2.82
CA ILE A 82 -14.97 -17.97 2.08
C ILE A 82 -15.43 -17.63 0.65
N VAL A 83 -14.84 -16.55 0.11
CA VAL A 83 -15.23 -15.83 -1.11
C VAL A 83 -15.37 -16.68 -2.39
N ASP A 84 -14.98 -17.96 -2.39
CA ASP A 84 -15.48 -18.86 -3.43
C ASP A 84 -15.79 -20.31 -3.02
N SER A 85 -16.70 -20.45 -2.06
CA SER A 85 -17.36 -21.72 -1.75
C SER A 85 -18.22 -22.29 -2.88
N LEU A 86 -18.53 -21.46 -3.89
CA LEU A 86 -19.29 -21.83 -5.09
C LEU A 86 -18.39 -22.06 -6.31
N TRP A 87 -17.07 -22.23 -6.12
CA TRP A 87 -16.15 -22.51 -7.21
C TRP A 87 -16.51 -23.85 -7.87
N MET A 88 -16.76 -23.82 -9.18
CA MET A 88 -17.34 -24.91 -9.98
C MET A 88 -18.81 -25.28 -9.63
N ASP A 89 -19.46 -24.66 -8.64
CA ASP A 89 -20.92 -24.76 -8.46
C ASP A 89 -21.64 -23.80 -9.42
N ARG A 90 -21.84 -24.31 -10.64
CA ARG A 90 -22.61 -23.65 -11.68
C ARG A 90 -24.01 -23.22 -11.21
N THR A 91 -24.67 -24.03 -10.39
CA THR A 91 -26.12 -23.90 -10.12
C THR A 91 -26.39 -22.75 -9.18
N GLU A 92 -25.62 -22.61 -8.10
CA GLU A 92 -25.82 -21.54 -7.13
C GLU A 92 -25.26 -20.19 -7.63
N ARG A 93 -24.16 -20.19 -8.40
CA ARG A 93 -23.63 -18.97 -9.04
C ARG A 93 -24.65 -18.26 -9.93
N ARG A 94 -25.36 -19.02 -10.77
CA ARG A 94 -26.36 -18.46 -11.71
C ARG A 94 -27.55 -17.80 -11.01
N LYS A 95 -27.81 -18.15 -9.75
CA LYS A 95 -28.87 -17.56 -8.92
C LYS A 95 -28.44 -16.25 -8.24
N ILE A 96 -27.16 -15.89 -8.28
CA ILE A 96 -26.64 -14.71 -7.60
C ILE A 96 -26.76 -13.46 -8.48
N ARG A 97 -27.58 -12.50 -8.03
CA ARG A 97 -27.67 -11.17 -8.63
C ARG A 97 -26.66 -10.23 -7.97
N LEU A 98 -25.57 -9.98 -8.68
CA LEU A 98 -24.61 -8.95 -8.29
C LEU A 98 -25.26 -7.55 -8.18
N GLY A 99 -24.90 -6.81 -7.12
CA GLY A 99 -25.09 -5.37 -7.04
C GLY A 99 -24.08 -4.65 -7.94
N LYS A 100 -24.27 -3.35 -8.21
CA LYS A 100 -23.32 -2.58 -9.04
C LYS A 100 -22.25 -1.93 -8.16
N TRP A 101 -20.98 -2.14 -8.50
CA TRP A 101 -19.84 -1.37 -7.98
C TRP A 101 -19.04 -0.71 -9.12
N LEU A 102 -17.94 -0.03 -8.77
CA LEU A 102 -16.95 0.49 -9.72
C LEU A 102 -15.82 -0.54 -9.81
N HIS A 103 -15.54 -1.07 -11.00
CA HIS A 103 -14.55 -2.12 -11.15
C HIS A 103 -13.13 -1.66 -10.77
N GLY A 104 -12.26 -2.54 -10.30
CA GLY A 104 -10.87 -2.23 -9.96
C GLY A 104 -10.10 -1.62 -11.15
N TRP A 105 -10.35 -2.12 -12.35
CA TRP A 105 -9.79 -1.59 -13.60
C TRP A 105 -10.40 -0.24 -14.04
N GLU A 106 -11.53 0.17 -13.47
CA GLU A 106 -12.13 1.51 -13.63
C GLU A 106 -11.65 2.51 -12.56
N VAL A 107 -11.03 2.05 -11.46
CA VAL A 107 -10.42 2.91 -10.46
C VAL A 107 -9.18 3.58 -11.06
N GLN A 108 -9.05 4.89 -10.85
CA GLN A 108 -7.86 5.65 -11.28
C GLN A 108 -6.63 5.20 -10.48
N THR A 109 -5.53 4.89 -11.16
CA THR A 109 -4.24 4.63 -10.51
C THR A 109 -3.65 5.91 -9.92
N SER A 110 -2.66 5.75 -9.04
CA SER A 110 -1.80 6.87 -8.62
C SER A 110 -1.10 7.56 -9.81
N GLU A 111 -0.81 6.82 -10.88
CA GLU A 111 -0.26 7.36 -12.12
C GLU A 111 -1.28 8.22 -12.87
N ASP A 112 -2.53 7.76 -13.02
CA ASP A 112 -3.61 8.51 -13.70
C ASP A 112 -3.88 9.86 -13.02
N VAL A 113 -3.99 9.86 -11.69
CA VAL A 113 -4.23 11.07 -10.87
C VAL A 113 -3.07 12.07 -11.00
N LEU A 114 -1.84 11.59 -11.19
CA LEU A 114 -0.64 12.44 -11.29
C LEU A 114 -0.26 12.82 -12.73
N ALA A 115 -0.73 12.06 -13.73
CA ALA A 115 -0.48 12.31 -15.15
C ALA A 115 -1.20 13.57 -15.65
N ASP A 116 -2.39 13.87 -15.10
CA ASP A 116 -3.04 15.15 -15.30
C ASP A 116 -3.11 16.02 -14.02
N PRO A 117 -2.16 16.96 -13.86
CA PRO A 117 -2.24 18.04 -12.89
C PRO A 117 -3.57 18.80 -12.85
N SER A 118 -4.36 18.86 -13.93
CA SER A 118 -5.62 19.61 -13.91
C SER A 118 -6.76 18.93 -13.13
N SER A 119 -6.66 17.61 -12.91
CA SER A 119 -7.67 16.78 -12.24
C SER A 119 -7.95 17.13 -10.78
N MET A 120 -6.96 17.68 -10.06
CA MET A 120 -7.01 17.89 -8.61
C MET A 120 -6.72 19.36 -8.25
N PRO A 121 -7.75 20.20 -7.99
CA PRO A 121 -7.56 21.61 -7.63
C PRO A 121 -6.69 21.79 -6.37
N TYR A 122 -5.70 22.68 -6.43
CA TYR A 122 -4.87 22.99 -5.27
C TYR A 122 -5.66 23.72 -4.16
N THR A 123 -5.18 23.59 -2.92
CA THR A 123 -5.77 24.22 -1.73
C THR A 123 -5.04 25.49 -1.32
N ASP A 124 -5.68 26.34 -0.50
CA ASP A 124 -5.06 27.51 0.13
C ASP A 124 -3.77 27.18 0.90
N LYS A 125 -3.67 25.97 1.45
CA LYS A 125 -2.45 25.43 2.09
C LYS A 125 -1.29 25.39 1.08
N VAL A 126 -1.54 24.91 -0.14
CA VAL A 126 -0.55 24.85 -1.23
C VAL A 126 -0.24 26.24 -1.77
N GLU A 127 -1.25 27.08 -2.05
CA GLU A 127 -1.05 28.47 -2.50
C GLU A 127 -0.15 29.25 -1.53
N LYS A 128 -0.45 29.17 -0.23
CA LYS A 128 0.31 29.86 0.82
C LYS A 128 1.72 29.30 0.99
N ALA A 129 1.91 27.99 0.84
CA ALA A 129 3.21 27.35 0.99
C ALA A 129 4.19 27.69 -0.16
N LEU A 130 3.68 27.82 -1.39
CA LEU A 130 4.52 27.92 -2.58
C LEU A 130 4.63 29.36 -3.15
N SER A 131 3.70 30.26 -2.83
CA SER A 131 3.63 31.58 -3.47
C SER A 131 4.84 32.48 -3.30
N THR A 132 5.49 32.45 -2.15
CA THR A 132 6.72 33.22 -1.89
C THR A 132 7.92 32.72 -2.71
N PHE A 133 7.80 31.59 -3.39
CA PHE A 133 8.87 30.93 -4.13
C PHE A 133 8.62 30.86 -5.65
N LYS A 134 7.60 31.56 -6.18
CA LYS A 134 7.26 31.59 -7.62
C LYS A 134 8.50 31.86 -8.50
N ASP A 135 9.32 32.86 -8.16
CA ASP A 135 10.55 33.19 -8.90
C ASP A 135 11.63 32.10 -8.84
N VAL A 136 11.78 31.42 -7.70
CA VAL A 136 12.77 30.34 -7.51
C VAL A 136 12.37 29.13 -8.34
N LEU A 137 11.10 28.74 -8.30
CA LEU A 137 10.55 27.61 -9.05
C LEU A 137 10.58 27.86 -10.57
N TRP A 138 10.27 29.09 -11.01
CA TRP A 138 10.45 29.52 -12.40
C TRP A 138 11.92 29.44 -12.83
N THR A 139 12.84 29.98 -12.01
CA THR A 139 14.28 29.94 -12.34
C THR A 139 14.81 28.50 -12.39
N LEU A 140 14.29 27.58 -11.56
CA LEU A 140 14.62 26.15 -11.65
C LEU A 140 14.10 25.49 -12.93
N LEU A 141 12.94 25.90 -13.45
CA LEU A 141 12.39 25.42 -14.71
C LEU A 141 13.20 25.92 -15.92
N THR A 142 13.66 27.17 -15.92
CA THR A 142 14.31 27.78 -17.10
C THR A 142 15.84 27.72 -17.09
N THR A 143 16.47 27.91 -15.93
CA THR A 143 17.93 28.12 -15.77
C THR A 143 18.40 27.66 -14.37
N PRO A 144 18.29 26.37 -14.02
CA PRO A 144 18.54 25.87 -12.67
C PRO A 144 19.96 26.13 -12.16
N GLU A 145 20.92 26.38 -13.03
CA GLU A 145 22.30 26.76 -12.72
C GLU A 145 22.35 28.03 -11.86
N ARG A 146 21.44 28.99 -12.09
CA ARG A 146 21.41 30.30 -11.42
C ARG A 146 20.95 30.26 -9.96
N VAL A 147 20.28 29.19 -9.53
CA VAL A 147 19.77 29.06 -8.16
C VAL A 147 20.80 28.41 -7.25
N SER A 148 21.11 29.00 -6.09
CA SER A 148 22.05 28.39 -5.14
C SER A 148 21.50 27.07 -4.56
N SER A 149 22.33 26.02 -4.51
CA SER A 149 21.99 24.76 -3.85
C SER A 149 21.82 24.86 -2.34
N LEU A 150 22.23 25.97 -1.71
CA LEU A 150 21.86 26.29 -0.32
C LEU A 150 20.36 26.58 -0.15
N LYS A 151 19.69 27.08 -1.20
CA LYS A 151 18.24 27.30 -1.22
C LYS A 151 17.47 26.09 -1.75
N VAL A 152 18.14 25.20 -2.49
CA VAL A 152 17.52 24.05 -3.18
C VAL A 152 18.30 22.78 -2.82
N PRO A 153 17.98 22.11 -1.70
CA PRO A 153 18.70 20.91 -1.25
C PRO A 153 18.72 19.78 -2.29
N ALA A 154 17.63 19.60 -3.04
CA ALA A 154 17.54 18.65 -4.15
C ALA A 154 18.58 18.93 -5.28
N LYS A 155 18.91 20.21 -5.53
CA LYS A 155 19.97 20.59 -6.46
C LYS A 155 21.34 20.21 -5.90
N GLY A 156 21.60 20.51 -4.62
CA GLY A 156 22.86 20.12 -3.96
C GLY A 156 23.09 18.60 -3.96
N TRP A 157 22.01 17.82 -3.79
CA TRP A 157 22.04 16.37 -3.94
C TRP A 157 22.43 15.94 -5.37
N LEU A 158 21.80 16.47 -6.42
CA LEU A 158 22.18 16.20 -7.81
C LEU A 158 23.64 16.60 -8.12
N GLU A 159 24.07 17.77 -7.66
CA GLU A 159 25.44 18.28 -7.84
C GLU A 159 26.48 17.35 -7.19
N SER A 160 26.24 16.91 -5.94
CA SER A 160 27.11 15.97 -5.23
C SER A 160 27.27 14.63 -5.95
N GLN A 161 26.24 14.19 -6.69
CA GLN A 161 26.25 12.97 -7.49
C GLN A 161 26.70 13.19 -8.94
N LYS A 162 27.09 14.41 -9.32
CA LYS A 162 27.44 14.81 -10.71
C LYS A 162 26.33 14.49 -11.72
N LYS A 163 25.07 14.59 -11.30
CA LYS A 163 23.88 14.32 -12.11
C LYS A 163 23.43 15.57 -12.88
N ASN A 164 22.72 15.38 -13.98
CA ASN A 164 22.24 16.48 -14.81
C ASN A 164 20.99 17.14 -14.21
N LEU A 165 21.00 18.46 -14.01
CA LEU A 165 19.93 19.19 -13.31
C LEU A 165 18.56 19.19 -14.02
N THR A 166 18.52 19.04 -15.34
CA THR A 166 17.28 19.13 -16.15
C THR A 166 16.78 17.78 -16.68
N LYS A 167 17.56 16.70 -16.52
CA LYS A 167 17.24 15.37 -17.06
C LYS A 167 17.21 14.25 -16.02
N THR A 168 17.63 14.50 -14.78
CA THR A 168 17.68 13.46 -13.75
C THR A 168 16.37 13.43 -12.98
N MET A 169 15.67 12.30 -13.05
CA MET A 169 14.47 12.04 -12.25
C MET A 169 14.78 12.08 -10.75
N ILE A 170 13.88 12.67 -9.98
CA ILE A 170 13.90 12.69 -8.52
C ILE A 170 12.59 12.05 -8.03
N PRO A 171 12.54 10.71 -7.90
CA PRO A 171 11.31 9.97 -7.54
C PRO A 171 10.96 10.04 -6.04
N TYR A 172 11.53 10.99 -5.32
CA TYR A 172 11.42 11.11 -3.87
C TYR A 172 10.36 12.16 -3.51
N VAL A 173 9.31 11.70 -2.82
CA VAL A 173 8.15 12.51 -2.40
C VAL A 173 7.92 12.46 -0.88
N GLY A 174 8.66 11.61 -0.16
CA GLY A 174 8.51 11.41 1.28
C GLY A 174 7.13 10.87 1.64
N SER A 175 6.56 11.40 2.73
CA SER A 175 5.22 11.04 3.20
C SER A 175 4.10 11.89 2.57
N LEU A 176 4.30 12.46 1.38
CA LEU A 176 3.24 13.23 0.70
C LEU A 176 2.23 12.29 0.07
N SER A 177 0.95 12.50 0.41
CA SER A 177 -0.16 11.79 -0.22
C SER A 177 -0.24 12.04 -1.73
N ILE A 178 -0.86 11.12 -2.48
CA ILE A 178 -1.16 11.28 -3.92
C ILE A 178 -1.93 12.59 -4.14
N VAL A 179 -2.90 12.90 -3.27
CA VAL A 179 -3.68 14.14 -3.31
C VAL A 179 -2.77 15.38 -3.15
N GLU A 180 -1.88 15.42 -2.16
CA GLU A 180 -0.96 16.56 -2.00
C GLU A 180 0.01 16.70 -3.19
N ARG A 181 0.51 15.59 -3.75
CA ARG A 181 1.36 15.59 -4.95
C ARG A 181 0.61 16.12 -6.19
N ALA A 182 -0.63 15.72 -6.37
CA ALA A 182 -1.50 16.19 -7.45
C ALA A 182 -1.81 17.69 -7.29
N GLN A 183 -2.17 18.14 -6.08
CA GLN A 183 -2.40 19.56 -5.78
C GLN A 183 -1.15 20.44 -5.99
N ILE A 184 0.04 19.98 -5.58
CA ILE A 184 1.29 20.71 -5.82
C ILE A 184 1.59 20.78 -7.32
N SER A 185 1.29 19.73 -8.08
CA SER A 185 1.44 19.70 -9.53
C SER A 185 0.45 20.63 -10.25
N ASN A 186 -0.82 20.64 -9.83
CA ASN A 186 -1.86 21.56 -10.29
C ASN A 186 -1.42 23.02 -10.11
N TRP A 187 -0.93 23.33 -8.91
CA TRP A 187 -0.42 24.66 -8.58
C TRP A 187 0.80 25.05 -9.42
N PHE A 188 1.75 24.13 -9.59
CA PHE A 188 2.97 24.36 -10.37
C PHE A 188 2.64 24.63 -11.84
N GLU A 189 1.68 23.90 -12.40
CA GLU A 189 1.21 24.15 -13.76
C GLU A 189 0.49 25.50 -13.89
N ALA A 190 -0.44 25.81 -12.99
CA ALA A 190 -1.20 27.06 -13.03
C ALA A 190 -0.33 28.32 -12.86
N HIS A 191 0.73 28.25 -12.05
CA HIS A 191 1.52 29.43 -11.65
C HIS A 191 2.91 29.52 -12.26
N ILE A 192 3.59 28.39 -12.47
CA ILE A 192 4.98 28.37 -12.90
C ILE A 192 5.06 28.08 -14.39
N SER A 193 4.65 26.90 -14.85
CA SER A 193 4.85 26.52 -16.25
C SER A 193 3.84 27.17 -17.20
N LYS A 194 2.56 27.26 -16.81
CA LYS A 194 1.43 27.84 -17.57
C LYS A 194 1.15 27.23 -18.96
N ASP A 195 1.94 26.24 -19.37
CA ASP A 195 1.82 25.49 -20.62
C ASP A 195 2.03 24.00 -20.32
N PRO A 196 1.01 23.14 -20.52
CA PRO A 196 1.11 21.69 -20.37
C PRO A 196 2.23 21.05 -21.20
N LYS A 197 2.66 21.66 -22.32
CA LYS A 197 3.80 21.17 -23.14
C LYS A 197 5.13 21.21 -22.39
N LEU A 198 5.21 21.98 -21.30
CA LEU A 198 6.38 22.05 -20.43
C LEU A 198 6.40 20.96 -19.35
N ARG A 199 5.34 20.15 -19.15
CA ARG A 199 5.28 19.03 -18.18
C ARG A 199 6.56 18.19 -18.18
N LYS A 200 7.06 17.82 -19.37
CA LYS A 200 8.30 17.05 -19.57
C LYS A 200 9.60 17.68 -19.05
N HIS A 201 9.60 18.94 -18.64
CA HIS A 201 10.76 19.66 -18.09
C HIS A 201 10.68 19.86 -16.56
N TRP A 202 9.55 19.52 -15.93
CA TRP A 202 9.39 19.65 -14.48
C TRP A 202 8.80 18.42 -13.79
N LEU A 203 7.92 17.66 -14.44
CA LEU A 203 7.25 16.50 -13.86
C LEU A 203 8.29 15.41 -13.54
N GLY A 204 8.36 14.99 -12.27
CA GLY A 204 9.38 14.07 -11.76
C GLY A 204 10.83 14.61 -11.73
N LEU A 205 11.04 15.89 -12.05
CA LEU A 205 12.36 16.52 -12.15
C LEU A 205 12.61 17.56 -11.04
N LEU A 206 13.80 18.17 -11.04
CA LEU A 206 14.26 19.13 -10.03
C LEU A 206 13.24 20.23 -9.65
N PRO A 207 12.49 20.86 -10.58
CA PRO A 207 11.57 21.95 -10.21
C PRO A 207 10.41 21.50 -9.32
N ILE A 208 9.71 20.40 -9.66
CA ILE A 208 8.61 19.88 -8.84
C ILE A 208 9.11 19.22 -7.56
N ALA A 209 10.26 18.54 -7.62
CA ALA A 209 10.89 17.97 -6.44
C ALA A 209 11.22 19.04 -5.39
N HIS A 210 11.61 20.25 -5.82
CA HIS A 210 11.78 21.36 -4.89
C HIS A 210 10.44 21.93 -4.39
N ALA A 211 9.39 21.97 -5.21
CA ALA A 211 8.04 22.34 -4.75
C ALA A 211 7.53 21.40 -3.64
N HIS A 212 7.77 20.09 -3.76
CA HIS A 212 7.53 19.13 -2.66
C HIS A 212 8.34 19.50 -1.40
N THR A 213 9.64 19.83 -1.53
CA THR A 213 10.48 20.26 -0.39
C THR A 213 9.91 21.51 0.30
N LEU A 214 9.47 22.51 -0.47
CA LEU A 214 8.90 23.75 0.05
C LEU A 214 7.58 23.49 0.81
N PHE A 215 6.72 22.64 0.26
CA PHE A 215 5.47 22.27 0.93
C PHE A 215 5.71 21.49 2.22
N ILE A 216 6.61 20.50 2.22
CA ILE A 216 7.01 19.77 3.45
C ILE A 216 7.62 20.73 4.48
N ALA A 217 8.44 21.70 4.05
CA ALA A 217 9.00 22.73 4.94
C ALA A 217 7.91 23.62 5.56
N SER A 218 6.87 23.96 4.79
CA SER A 218 5.71 24.71 5.31
C SER A 218 4.94 23.92 6.38
N CYS A 219 4.74 22.62 6.17
CA CYS A 219 4.11 21.73 7.15
C CYS A 219 4.96 21.62 8.43
N LEU A 220 6.29 21.46 8.29
CA LEU A 220 7.21 21.44 9.43
C LEU A 220 7.10 22.72 10.28
N LYS A 221 6.93 23.90 9.68
CA LYS A 221 6.81 25.18 10.39
C LYS A 221 5.56 25.33 11.25
N VAL A 222 4.53 24.51 11.02
CA VAL A 222 3.34 24.47 11.89
C VAL A 222 3.68 23.86 13.24
N GLU A 223 4.58 22.88 13.29
CA GLU A 223 4.99 22.21 14.52
C GLU A 223 5.78 23.18 15.44
N PRO A 224 5.40 23.33 16.73
CA PRO A 224 6.09 24.23 17.66
C PRO A 224 7.62 24.00 17.72
N ARG A 225 8.05 22.73 17.69
CA ARG A 225 9.47 22.31 17.74
C ARG A 225 10.35 22.76 16.56
N ASN A 226 9.75 23.23 15.46
CA ASN A 226 10.49 23.68 14.26
C ASN A 226 10.27 25.16 13.92
N ARG A 227 9.37 25.85 14.63
CA ARG A 227 8.93 27.21 14.29
C ARG A 227 10.10 28.17 14.12
N ASP A 228 11.08 28.08 15.01
CA ASP A 228 12.20 29.03 15.08
C ASP A 228 13.46 28.58 14.31
N LEU A 229 13.41 27.42 13.62
CA LEU A 229 14.53 26.99 12.77
C LEU A 229 14.83 28.00 11.65
N ALA A 230 16.09 28.16 11.27
CA ALA A 230 16.44 28.94 10.07
C ALA A 230 15.79 28.31 8.81
N GLU A 231 15.48 29.14 7.81
CA GLU A 231 14.86 28.68 6.56
C GLU A 231 15.69 27.58 5.88
N SER A 232 17.01 27.80 5.73
CA SER A 232 17.98 26.82 5.24
C SER A 232 17.85 25.45 5.93
N ASP A 233 17.75 25.44 7.26
CA ASP A 233 17.78 24.20 8.03
C ASP A 233 16.39 23.53 8.04
N THR A 234 15.33 24.32 7.93
CA THR A 234 13.98 23.84 7.64
C THR A 234 13.93 23.13 6.28
N LEU A 235 14.54 23.72 5.25
CA LEU A 235 14.60 23.14 3.90
C LEU A 235 15.46 21.86 3.86
N LYS A 236 16.61 21.83 4.54
CA LYS A 236 17.42 20.60 4.68
C LYS A 236 16.65 19.49 5.39
N LYS A 237 15.92 19.81 6.47
CA LYS A 237 15.08 18.86 7.20
C LYS A 237 13.92 18.34 6.34
N ALA A 238 13.24 19.23 5.60
CA ALA A 238 12.18 18.88 4.68
C ALA A 238 12.68 17.96 3.54
N TRP A 239 13.85 18.27 2.96
CA TRP A 239 14.48 17.42 1.95
C TRP A 239 14.89 16.06 2.51
N SER A 240 15.39 16.00 3.74
CA SER A 240 15.67 14.72 4.40
C SER A 240 14.40 13.86 4.51
N LEU A 241 13.28 14.44 4.95
CA LEU A 241 11.98 13.73 5.01
C LEU A 241 11.45 13.34 3.64
N GLN A 242 11.68 14.16 2.62
CA GLN A 242 11.32 13.84 1.23
C GLN A 242 12.14 12.65 0.70
N LEU A 243 13.42 12.56 1.06
CA LEU A 243 14.36 11.53 0.60
C LEU A 243 14.22 10.21 1.38
N THR A 244 13.89 10.26 2.67
CA THR A 244 13.84 9.07 3.56
C THR A 244 12.42 8.66 3.97
N GLY A 245 11.40 9.47 3.67
CA GLY A 245 10.01 9.12 3.95
C GLY A 245 9.49 8.04 3.01
N VAL A 246 8.71 7.12 3.58
CA VAL A 246 7.87 6.17 2.83
C VAL A 246 6.54 6.87 2.54
N PRO A 247 5.92 6.71 1.35
CA PRO A 247 6.29 5.82 0.25
C PRO A 247 7.07 6.49 -0.90
N SER A 248 7.87 5.70 -1.60
CA SER A 248 8.33 6.02 -2.95
C SER A 248 7.18 5.90 -3.96
N VAL A 249 7.35 6.41 -5.18
CA VAL A 249 6.39 6.23 -6.29
C VAL A 249 6.07 4.74 -6.55
N TRP A 250 6.98 3.82 -6.22
CA TRP A 250 6.80 2.36 -6.35
C TRP A 250 6.00 1.70 -5.21
N THR A 251 5.43 2.51 -4.32
CA THR A 251 4.77 2.06 -3.09
C THR A 251 3.46 2.82 -2.82
N ASP A 252 2.93 3.52 -3.83
CA ASP A 252 1.55 3.99 -3.89
C ASP A 252 0.61 2.81 -4.23
N VAL A 253 0.69 1.72 -3.45
CA VAL A 253 -0.12 0.52 -3.61
C VAL A 253 -1.48 0.75 -2.96
N ASP A 254 -2.52 0.78 -3.78
CA ASP A 254 -3.91 0.74 -3.34
C ASP A 254 -4.30 -0.73 -3.12
N VAL A 255 -4.13 -1.20 -1.88
CA VAL A 255 -4.38 -2.60 -1.50
C VAL A 255 -5.85 -2.98 -1.70
N ASP A 256 -6.78 -2.06 -1.43
CA ASP A 256 -8.22 -2.32 -1.58
C ASP A 256 -8.56 -2.51 -3.07
N ARG A 257 -7.96 -1.70 -3.95
CA ARG A 257 -8.04 -1.88 -5.40
C ARG A 257 -7.35 -3.17 -5.86
N GLU A 258 -6.12 -3.48 -5.44
CA GLU A 258 -5.45 -4.73 -5.84
C GLU A 258 -6.23 -5.97 -5.40
N CYS A 259 -6.83 -5.96 -4.21
CA CYS A 259 -7.72 -7.01 -3.75
C CYS A 259 -9.02 -7.09 -4.57
N LEU A 260 -9.56 -5.96 -5.03
CA LEU A 260 -10.72 -5.92 -5.92
C LEU A 260 -10.37 -6.44 -7.32
N ASP A 261 -9.29 -5.96 -7.94
CA ASP A 261 -8.78 -6.42 -9.25
C ASP A 261 -8.58 -7.95 -9.25
N LEU A 262 -7.95 -8.51 -8.21
CA LEU A 262 -7.74 -9.96 -8.06
C LEU A 262 -9.05 -10.75 -7.83
N LEU A 263 -9.98 -10.22 -7.05
CA LEU A 263 -11.29 -10.83 -6.85
C LEU A 263 -12.07 -10.88 -8.16
N GLU A 264 -12.09 -9.77 -8.87
CA GLU A 264 -12.80 -9.65 -10.14
C GLU A 264 -12.19 -10.50 -11.24
N GLU A 265 -10.85 -10.62 -11.30
CA GLU A 265 -10.17 -11.56 -12.18
C GLU A 265 -10.67 -12.98 -11.90
N GLN A 266 -10.68 -13.45 -10.65
CA GLN A 266 -11.22 -14.77 -10.32
C GLN A 266 -12.73 -14.92 -10.59
N MET A 267 -13.52 -13.85 -10.45
CA MET A 267 -14.97 -13.88 -10.72
C MET A 267 -15.31 -13.87 -12.21
N PHE A 268 -14.48 -13.27 -13.07
CA PHE A 268 -14.82 -12.91 -14.45
C PHE A 268 -13.81 -13.40 -15.50
N GLU A 269 -12.69 -14.04 -15.12
CA GLU A 269 -11.74 -14.65 -16.05
C GLU A 269 -12.39 -15.77 -16.89
N ILE A 270 -11.91 -15.92 -18.11
CA ILE A 270 -12.32 -16.97 -19.05
C ILE A 270 -11.07 -17.76 -19.40
N SER A 271 -10.82 -18.79 -18.59
CA SER A 271 -9.65 -19.64 -18.69
C SER A 271 -9.96 -21.11 -18.45
N SER A 272 -9.09 -22.00 -18.89
CA SER A 272 -9.16 -23.43 -18.54
C SER A 272 -9.03 -23.67 -17.03
N GLN A 273 -8.40 -22.75 -16.28
CA GLN A 273 -8.28 -22.80 -14.82
C GLN A 273 -9.62 -22.48 -14.14
N ALA A 274 -10.32 -21.43 -14.59
CA ALA A 274 -11.65 -21.08 -14.07
C ALA A 274 -12.73 -22.07 -14.48
N GLY A 275 -12.54 -22.78 -15.59
CA GLY A 275 -13.47 -23.81 -16.04
C GLY A 275 -14.89 -23.25 -16.19
N ILE A 276 -15.89 -23.96 -15.67
CA ILE A 276 -17.28 -23.51 -15.76
C ILE A 276 -17.57 -22.27 -14.91
N ALA A 277 -16.76 -22.00 -13.87
CA ALA A 277 -16.97 -20.91 -12.93
C ALA A 277 -16.84 -19.51 -13.59
N GLY A 278 -15.90 -19.38 -14.52
CA GLY A 278 -15.58 -18.13 -15.23
C GLY A 278 -16.42 -17.83 -16.48
N HIS A 279 -17.06 -18.85 -17.07
CA HIS A 279 -17.74 -18.71 -18.36
C HIS A 279 -19.13 -18.04 -18.24
N TYR A 280 -19.15 -16.73 -17.96
CA TYR A 280 -20.35 -15.87 -17.94
C TYR A 280 -21.50 -16.31 -17.00
N GLN A 281 -21.23 -17.05 -15.92
CA GLN A 281 -22.27 -17.69 -15.11
C GLN A 281 -23.04 -16.77 -14.15
N TRP A 282 -22.55 -15.57 -13.78
CA TRP A 282 -23.23 -14.75 -12.77
C TRP A 282 -24.59 -14.24 -13.24
N GLY A 283 -25.63 -14.43 -12.42
CA GLY A 283 -26.97 -13.86 -12.63
C GLY A 283 -27.84 -14.49 -13.73
N LEU A 284 -27.35 -15.49 -14.48
CA LEU A 284 -28.07 -16.08 -15.62
C LEU A 284 -29.49 -16.58 -15.28
N ASP A 285 -29.68 -17.21 -14.12
CA ASP A 285 -30.96 -17.82 -13.71
C ASP A 285 -31.79 -16.93 -12.77
N ALA A 286 -31.21 -15.86 -12.23
CA ALA A 286 -31.92 -14.91 -11.37
C ALA A 286 -32.32 -13.60 -12.06
N GLY A 287 -31.95 -13.43 -13.34
CA GLY A 287 -32.26 -12.25 -14.13
C GLY A 287 -31.39 -11.04 -13.80
N ALA A 288 -31.70 -9.91 -14.44
CA ALA A 288 -30.81 -8.75 -14.51
C ALA A 288 -30.21 -8.29 -13.16
N HIS A 289 -28.92 -7.98 -13.17
CA HIS A 289 -28.22 -7.34 -12.05
C HIS A 289 -28.80 -5.96 -11.71
N GLN A 290 -28.29 -5.34 -10.64
CA GLN A 290 -28.73 -4.01 -10.22
C GLN A 290 -28.70 -3.00 -11.39
N ALA A 291 -29.85 -2.36 -11.64
CA ALA A 291 -30.05 -1.39 -12.73
C ALA A 291 -29.69 -1.89 -14.15
N GLY A 292 -29.72 -3.21 -14.40
CA GLY A 292 -29.37 -3.78 -15.70
C GLY A 292 -27.86 -3.73 -16.02
N TRP A 293 -27.02 -3.58 -15.00
CA TRP A 293 -25.57 -3.61 -15.13
C TRP A 293 -25.08 -4.95 -15.69
N ASN A 294 -24.02 -4.91 -16.49
CA ASN A 294 -23.34 -6.10 -16.99
C ASN A 294 -21.94 -6.15 -16.34
N PRO A 295 -21.67 -7.09 -15.42
CA PRO A 295 -20.39 -7.18 -14.70
C PRO A 295 -19.21 -7.59 -15.59
N TYR A 296 -19.48 -8.09 -16.80
CA TYR A 296 -18.46 -8.45 -17.78
C TYR A 296 -18.19 -7.32 -18.80
N ALA A 297 -18.90 -6.19 -18.71
CA ALA A 297 -18.74 -5.10 -19.66
C ALA A 297 -17.41 -4.36 -19.45
N GLY A 298 -16.56 -4.35 -20.48
CA GLY A 298 -15.26 -3.69 -20.41
C GLY A 298 -14.21 -4.47 -19.62
N ALA A 299 -14.46 -5.75 -19.29
CA ALA A 299 -13.48 -6.63 -18.65
C ALA A 299 -12.14 -6.64 -19.41
N PRO A 300 -10.98 -6.62 -18.73
CA PRO A 300 -9.66 -6.59 -19.36
C PRO A 300 -9.46 -7.72 -20.38
N PRO A 301 -8.99 -7.43 -21.61
CA PRO A 301 -8.85 -8.47 -22.66
C PRO A 301 -7.95 -9.64 -22.29
N HIS A 302 -7.01 -9.45 -21.36
CA HIS A 302 -6.09 -10.48 -20.91
C HIS A 302 -6.71 -11.49 -19.93
N TRP A 303 -7.91 -11.21 -19.38
CA TRP A 303 -8.67 -12.17 -18.57
C TRP A 303 -9.34 -13.26 -19.42
N ASN A 304 -9.40 -13.09 -20.75
CA ASN A 304 -9.67 -14.20 -21.65
C ASN A 304 -8.34 -14.81 -22.09
N HIS A 305 -8.00 -15.98 -21.56
CA HIS A 305 -6.73 -16.65 -21.83
C HIS A 305 -6.69 -17.32 -23.22
N GLY A 306 -7.84 -17.44 -23.89
CA GLY A 306 -7.95 -18.14 -25.19
C GLY A 306 -7.66 -19.64 -25.13
N ASP A 307 -7.61 -20.22 -23.92
CA ASP A 307 -7.31 -21.64 -23.66
C ASP A 307 -8.56 -22.44 -23.27
N ARG A 308 -9.75 -21.82 -23.32
CA ARG A 308 -11.04 -22.44 -23.02
C ARG A 308 -12.06 -22.10 -24.11
N ASP A 309 -12.36 -23.10 -24.93
CA ASP A 309 -13.55 -23.11 -25.77
C ASP A 309 -14.77 -23.42 -24.89
N GLY A 310 -15.40 -22.36 -24.35
CA GLY A 310 -16.68 -22.46 -23.65
C GLY A 310 -17.78 -22.98 -24.61
N SER A 311 -18.79 -23.66 -24.07
CA SER A 311 -19.90 -24.17 -24.89
C SER A 311 -21.21 -23.42 -24.61
N ASP A 312 -22.03 -23.22 -25.65
CA ASP A 312 -23.30 -22.51 -25.53
C ASP A 312 -24.25 -23.16 -24.50
N THR A 313 -24.16 -24.49 -24.33
CA THR A 313 -24.90 -25.27 -23.32
C THR A 313 -24.53 -24.94 -21.88
N GLU A 314 -23.38 -24.30 -21.64
CA GLU A 314 -23.03 -23.73 -20.33
C GLU A 314 -23.77 -22.42 -20.05
N LEU A 315 -24.23 -21.71 -21.07
CA LEU A 315 -25.00 -20.46 -20.96
C LEU A 315 -26.51 -20.73 -20.89
N GLU A 316 -27.00 -21.75 -21.60
CA GLU A 316 -28.39 -22.22 -21.54
C GLU A 316 -28.90 -22.38 -20.10
N ALA A 317 -30.15 -21.96 -19.86
CA ALA A 317 -30.86 -22.22 -18.61
C ALA A 317 -31.19 -23.72 -18.48
N PRO A 318 -31.19 -24.30 -17.27
CA PRO A 318 -31.68 -25.66 -17.10
C PRO A 318 -33.14 -25.72 -17.56
N ASP A 319 -33.42 -26.62 -18.52
CA ASP A 319 -34.73 -26.75 -19.17
C ASP A 319 -35.86 -26.81 -18.12
N SER A 320 -36.74 -25.81 -18.16
CA SER A 320 -37.92 -25.73 -17.29
C SER A 320 -39.07 -26.61 -17.81
N SER A 321 -38.73 -27.83 -18.24
CA SER A 321 -39.66 -28.83 -18.75
C SER A 321 -39.80 -30.02 -17.79
N CYS A 322 -40.65 -29.86 -16.77
CA CYS A 322 -41.57 -30.85 -16.20
C CYS A 322 -41.98 -30.47 -14.77
N GLY A 323 -43.15 -29.84 -14.66
CA GLY A 323 -43.95 -29.64 -13.44
C GLY A 323 -45.42 -29.63 -13.81
#